data_AF-A0A2N6D2R5-F1
#
_entry.id   AF-A0A2N6D2R5-F1
#
_cell.length_a   1.000
_cell.length_b   1.000
_cell.length_c   1.000
_cell.angle_alpha   90.00
_cell.angle_beta   90.00
_cell.angle_gamma   90.00
#
_symmetry.space_group_name_H-M   'P 1'
#
loop_
_entity.id
_entity.type
_entity.pdbx_description
1 polymer ?
#
loop_
_entity_poly.entity_id
_entity_poly.type
_entity_poly.pdbx_seq_one_letter_code
_entity_poly.pdbx_strand_id
1 'polypeptide(L)' 'MFKNIKTAQMLEQERYEAEAEKVRAERDRLLKETDYLMMPDYPIADKTALQTYRQALRDITEQTGFPFNTTFPEMPEAY' A
#
# COMPACT_ATOMS: atom_id res chain seq x y z
N MET A 1 16.96 19.61 34.68
CA MET A 1 16.11 19.30 33.51
C MET A 1 16.85 18.27 32.66
N PHE A 2 16.49 17.00 32.75
CA PHE A 2 17.06 15.99 31.85
C PHE A 2 16.35 16.13 30.50
N LYS A 3 17.11 16.37 29.43
CA LYS A 3 16.56 16.30 28.06
C LYS A 3 16.16 14.84 27.83
N ASN A 4 14.90 14.58 27.51
CA ASN A 4 14.44 13.27 27.05
C ASN A 4 15.07 13.00 25.68
N ILE A 5 16.25 12.39 25.66
CA ILE A 5 16.92 11.97 24.43
C ILE A 5 16.32 10.62 24.04
N LYS A 6 15.67 10.56 22.88
CA LYS A 6 15.22 9.29 22.29
C LYS A 6 16.44 8.42 22.01
N THR A 7 16.35 7.13 22.32
CA THR A 7 17.41 6.18 21.96
C THR A 7 17.45 6.01 20.44
N ALA A 8 18.59 5.56 19.90
CA ALA A 8 18.72 5.30 18.46
C ALA A 8 17.67 4.29 17.95
N GLN A 9 17.32 3.30 18.77
CA GLN A 9 16.28 2.30 18.46
C GLN A 9 14.90 2.94 18.33
N MET A 10 14.54 3.87 19.22
CA MET A 10 13.25 4.56 19.13
C MET A 10 13.16 5.43 17.88
N LEU A 11 14.24 6.13 17.53
CA LEU A 11 14.30 6.94 16.31
C LEU A 11 14.14 6.07 15.06
N GLU A 12 14.78 4.90 15.03
CA GLU A 12 14.66 4.00 13.88
C GLU A 12 13.25 3.42 13.76
N GLN A 13 12.62 3.05 14.89
CA GLN A 13 11.24 2.59 14.90
C GLN A 13 10.28 3.69 14.40
N GLU A 14 10.47 4.93 14.83
CA GLU A 14 9.66 6.06 14.36
C GLU A 14 9.83 6.30 12.86
N ARG A 15 11.05 6.18 12.33
CA ARG A 15 11.30 6.27 10.88
C ARG A 15 10.63 5.15 10.13
N TYR A 16 10.73 3.92 10.64
CA TYR A 16 10.09 2.75 10.07
C TYR A 16 8.57 2.92 10.01
N GLU A 17 7.92 3.27 11.13
CA GLU A 17 6.47 3.44 11.17
C GLU A 17 5.99 4.61 10.29
N ALA A 18 6.74 5.72 10.29
CA ALA A 18 6.40 6.86 9.44
C ALA A 18 6.43 6.51 7.94
N GLU A 19 7.38 5.66 7.51
CA GLU A 19 7.43 5.21 6.12
C GLU A 19 6.38 4.14 5.82
N ALA A 20 6.19 3.19 6.74
CA ALA A 20 5.16 2.16 6.62
C ALA A 20 3.76 2.76 6.50
N GLU A 21 3.47 3.83 7.24
CA GLU A 21 2.20 4.53 7.16
C GLU A 21 1.99 5.18 5.78
N LYS A 22 3.00 5.81 5.19
CA LYS A 22 2.90 6.38 3.84
C LYS A 22 2.59 5.31 2.80
N VAL A 23 3.30 4.18 2.85
CA VAL A 23 3.10 3.08 1.90
C VAL A 23 1.70 2.47 2.05
N ARG A 24 1.23 2.26 3.29
CA ARG A 24 -0.14 1.77 3.55
C ARG A 24 -1.20 2.78 3.10
N ALA A 25 -0.99 4.06 3.33
CA ALA A 25 -1.92 5.12 2.90
C ALA A 25 -2.04 5.17 1.38
N GLU A 26 -0.94 5.05 0.65
CA GLU A 26 -0.96 5.01 -0.82
C GLU A 26 -1.64 3.74 -1.34
N ARG A 27 -1.34 2.58 -0.75
CA ARG A 27 -2.05 1.32 -1.04
C ARG A 27 -3.56 1.49 -0.86
N ASP A 28 -3.98 2.08 0.27
CA ASP A 28 -5.39 2.26 0.60
C ASP A 28 -6.07 3.26 -0.34
N ARG A 29 -5.35 4.31 -0.79
CA ARG A 29 -5.81 5.23 -1.84
C ARG A 29 -6.11 4.49 -3.14
N LEU A 30 -5.18 3.68 -3.64
CA LEU A 30 -5.31 2.94 -4.90
C LEU A 30 -6.40 1.85 -4.83
N LEU A 31 -6.53 1.17 -3.68
CA LEU A 31 -7.63 0.25 -3.43
C LEU A 31 -8.98 0.99 -3.43
N LYS A 32 -9.06 2.18 -2.85
CA LYS A 32 -10.30 2.96 -2.85
C LYS A 32 -10.67 3.45 -4.24
N GLU A 33 -9.69 3.91 -5.02
CA GLU A 33 -9.89 4.39 -6.41
C GLU A 33 -10.45 3.31 -7.34
N THR A 34 -10.16 2.03 -7.05
CA THR A 34 -10.63 0.90 -7.86
C THR A 34 -11.80 0.14 -7.23
N ASP A 35 -12.36 0.61 -6.11
CA ASP A 35 -13.35 -0.17 -5.35
C ASP A 35 -14.68 -0.32 -6.08
N TYR A 36 -15.18 0.75 -6.67
CA TYR A 36 -16.44 0.75 -7.42
C TYR A 36 -16.39 -0.16 -8.66
N LEU A 37 -15.21 -0.35 -9.25
CA LEU A 37 -15.01 -1.26 -10.39
C LEU A 37 -15.27 -2.73 -10.01
N MET A 38 -15.18 -3.07 -8.72
CA MET A 38 -15.45 -4.43 -8.23
C MET A 38 -16.94 -4.72 -8.02
N MET A 39 -17.81 -3.73 -8.05
CA MET A 39 -19.24 -3.94 -7.80
C MET A 39 -19.88 -4.84 -8.89
N PRO A 40 -20.73 -5.82 -8.53
CA PRO A 40 -21.30 -6.77 -9.50
C PRO A 40 -22.09 -6.15 -10.65
N ASP A 41 -22.65 -4.97 -10.44
CA ASP A 41 -23.45 -4.18 -11.38
C ASP A 41 -22.62 -3.26 -12.29
N TYR A 42 -21.32 -3.07 -12.00
CA TYR A 42 -20.45 -2.26 -12.83
C TYR A 42 -20.13 -2.99 -14.16
N PRO A 43 -20.25 -2.33 -15.34
CA PRO A 43 -20.27 -2.98 -16.65
C PRO A 43 -18.88 -3.40 -17.18
N ILE A 44 -18.16 -4.19 -16.39
CA ILE A 44 -16.88 -4.81 -16.76
C ILE A 44 -17.11 -6.30 -17.01
N ALA A 45 -16.78 -6.77 -18.21
CA ALA A 45 -16.96 -8.17 -18.60
C ALA A 45 -15.93 -9.09 -17.94
N ASP A 46 -14.69 -8.64 -17.79
CA ASP A 46 -13.60 -9.38 -17.17
C ASP A 46 -12.86 -8.52 -16.13
N LYS A 47 -12.93 -8.91 -14.87
CA LYS A 47 -12.31 -8.21 -13.74
C LYS A 47 -10.96 -8.82 -13.33
N THR A 48 -10.47 -9.85 -14.01
CA THR A 48 -9.25 -10.58 -13.59
C THR A 48 -8.04 -9.65 -13.46
N ALA A 49 -7.81 -8.74 -14.42
CA ALA A 49 -6.69 -7.80 -14.35
C ALA A 49 -6.78 -6.89 -13.11
N LEU A 50 -7.97 -6.36 -12.81
CA LEU A 50 -8.22 -5.54 -11.63
C LEU A 50 -8.10 -6.35 -10.32
N GLN A 51 -8.54 -7.61 -10.31
CA GLN A 51 -8.40 -8.49 -9.16
C GLN A 51 -6.93 -8.76 -8.85
N THR A 52 -6.13 -9.08 -9.87
CA THR A 52 -4.67 -9.25 -9.74
C THR A 52 -4.00 -7.97 -9.26
N TYR A 53 -4.34 -6.82 -9.85
CA TYR A 53 -3.84 -5.50 -9.41
C TYR A 53 -4.14 -5.23 -7.92
N ARG A 54 -5.40 -5.42 -7.51
CA ARG A 54 -5.83 -5.21 -6.12
C ARG A 54 -5.19 -6.20 -5.15
N GLN A 55 -4.91 -7.42 -5.59
CA GLN A 55 -4.17 -8.39 -4.77
C GLN A 55 -2.72 -7.96 -4.60
N ALA A 56 -2.04 -7.58 -5.68
CA ALA A 56 -0.67 -7.08 -5.62
C ALA A 56 -0.53 -5.83 -4.71
N LEU A 57 -1.54 -4.96 -4.68
CA LEU A 57 -1.60 -3.85 -3.71
C LEU A 57 -1.64 -4.35 -2.26
N ARG A 58 -2.46 -5.36 -1.95
CA ARG A 58 -2.56 -5.91 -0.58
C ARG A 58 -1.27 -6.58 -0.14
N ASP A 59 -0.57 -7.21 -1.07
CA ASP A 59 0.67 -7.95 -0.82
C ASP A 59 1.88 -7.01 -0.62
N ILE A 60 1.74 -5.69 -0.79
CA ILE A 60 2.83 -4.71 -0.61
C ILE A 60 3.53 -4.84 0.76
N THR A 61 2.77 -5.10 1.83
CA THR A 61 3.33 -5.22 3.19
C THR A 61 4.13 -6.50 3.40
N GLU A 62 4.02 -7.46 2.49
CA GLU A 62 4.75 -8.73 2.52
C GLU A 62 6.01 -8.68 1.64
N GLN A 63 6.20 -7.62 0.85
CA GLN A 63 7.38 -7.46 0.01
C GLN A 63 8.65 -7.35 0.86
N THR A 64 9.71 -8.01 0.39
CA THR A 64 11.04 -7.87 0.98
C THR A 64 11.52 -6.44 0.83
N GLY A 65 11.88 -5.81 1.94
CA GLY A 65 12.30 -4.41 1.96
C GLY A 65 11.19 -3.42 2.35
N PHE A 66 9.97 -3.89 2.59
CA PHE A 66 8.94 -3.06 3.22
C PHE A 66 9.46 -2.45 4.54
N PRO A 67 9.24 -1.15 4.80
CA PRO A 67 8.53 -0.18 3.95
C PRO A 67 9.43 0.58 2.96
N PHE A 68 10.75 0.55 3.13
CA PHE A 68 11.68 1.46 2.45
C PHE A 68 11.96 1.11 0.97
N ASN A 69 11.71 -0.13 0.56
CA ASN A 69 11.91 -0.59 -0.79
C ASN A 69 10.71 -1.46 -1.20
N THR A 70 9.66 -0.81 -1.68
CA THR A 70 8.42 -1.43 -2.14
C THR A 70 8.10 -0.96 -3.54
N THR A 71 7.53 -1.85 -4.35
CA THR A 71 7.09 -1.54 -5.70
C THR A 71 5.56 -1.63 -5.75
N PHE A 72 4.94 -0.55 -6.21
CA PHE A 72 3.50 -0.53 -6.47
C PHE A 72 3.22 -1.16 -7.84
N PRO A 73 2.17 -1.99 -7.96
CA PRO A 73 1.73 -2.48 -9.25
C PRO A 73 1.22 -1.33 -10.12
N GLU A 74 1.35 -1.47 -11.43
CA GLU A 74 0.77 -0.53 -12.38
C GLU A 74 -0.71 -0.84 -12.59
N MET A 75 -1.52 0.21 -12.71
CA MET A 75 -2.94 0.09 -12.98
C MET A 75 -3.14 -0.52 -14.37
N PRO A 76 -4.00 -1.56 -14.52
CA PRO A 76 -4.22 -2.18 -15.82
C PRO A 76 -4.87 -1.19 -16.81
N GLU A 77 -4.40 -1.18 -18.06
CA GLU A 77 -4.90 -0.26 -19.10
C GLU A 77 -6.32 -0.61 -19.60
N ALA A 78 -6.77 -1.86 -19.39
CA ALA A 78 -8.06 -2.34 -19.83
C ALA A 78 -8.76 -3.17 -18.75
N TYR A 79 -10.02 -2.82 -18.51
CA TYR A 79 -11.00 -3.54 -17.69
C TYR A 79 -12.41 -3.07 -18.08
#